data_AF-A0A2V7VUG9-F1
#
_entry.id   AF-A0A2V7VUG9-F1
#
_cell.length_a   1.000
_cell.length_b   1.000
_cell.length_c   1.000
_cell.angle_alpha   90.00
_cell.angle_beta   90.00
_cell.angle_gamma   90.00
#
_symmetry.space_group_name_H-M   'P 1'
#
loop_
_entity.id
_entity.type
_entity.pdbx_description
1 polymer ?
#
loop_
_entity_poly.entity_id
_entity_poly.type
_entity_poly.pdbx_seq_one_letter_code
_entity_poly.pdbx_strand_id
1 'polypeptide(L)'
;MAFIPNSNGTQLDVVLLNVGHGHQISDGTGLPHHQPIIITRAGSCTGTCPTRDATIASYLFSDKTIDSAQDALEAAVAGGGAWQLSGTDVSVVKGSSSDPALPALSFTSGVRSGIIPTTSGQREDISWLAQLSEICPTCGLDSSVTGNSPPTGLVAARIHLTSGNVFTYEVARIGSDVTPVRFKRLDGSGSASTYSQAIASWIGVDIVVSGDSIKLDEADFGGTPGRTMTLTPDEDNHVEIAVLNLPPLVPALPSATPGVGRHFERYYDLAANPPSASSRLVPIPGAAPGTTYSQVTWSSIHPASTLWSSLLNALRLNVDRSPWEIALCPPLEP
;
A
#
# COMPACT_ATOMS: atom_id res chain seq x y z
N MET A 1 -0.52 -3.95 -1.97
CA MET A 1 0.16 -3.43 -3.17
C MET A 1 1.40 -4.30 -3.39
N ALA A 2 1.94 -4.36 -4.60
CA ALA A 2 3.22 -5.04 -4.84
C ALA A 2 4.30 -4.00 -5.18
N PHE A 3 5.51 -4.20 -4.67
CA PHE A 3 6.65 -3.29 -4.80
C PHE A 3 7.72 -4.01 -5.62
N ILE A 4 7.98 -3.53 -6.84
CA ILE A 4 8.78 -4.24 -7.83
C ILE A 4 9.94 -3.33 -8.25
N PRO A 5 11.15 -3.50 -7.66
CA PRO A 5 12.31 -2.74 -8.10
C PRO A 5 12.75 -3.22 -9.48
N ASN A 6 13.21 -2.29 -10.31
CA ASN A 6 13.84 -2.65 -11.57
C ASN A 6 15.27 -3.21 -11.35
N SER A 7 15.85 -3.81 -12.38
CA SER A 7 17.10 -4.57 -12.26
C SER A 7 18.33 -3.75 -11.83
N ASN A 8 18.34 -2.44 -12.08
CA ASN A 8 19.42 -1.54 -11.70
C ASN A 8 19.11 -0.72 -10.43
N GLY A 9 17.96 -0.93 -9.80
CA GLY A 9 17.55 -0.24 -8.56
C GLY A 9 17.27 1.25 -8.72
N THR A 10 17.08 1.76 -9.94
CA THR A 10 16.81 3.19 -10.19
C THR A 10 15.32 3.52 -10.20
N GLN A 11 14.45 2.49 -10.21
CA GLN A 11 13.00 2.64 -10.21
C GLN A 11 12.37 1.58 -9.32
N LEU A 12 11.32 1.97 -8.60
CA LEU A 12 10.41 1.09 -7.90
C LEU A 12 9.01 1.25 -8.48
N ASP A 13 8.47 0.18 -9.04
CA ASP A 13 7.08 0.15 -9.47
C ASP A 13 6.19 -0.29 -8.31
N VAL A 14 5.26 0.57 -7.92
CA VAL A 14 4.19 0.22 -7.00
C VAL A 14 2.97 -0.22 -7.81
N VAL A 15 2.78 -1.53 -7.88
CA VAL A 15 1.67 -2.14 -8.63
C VAL A 15 0.43 -2.24 -7.74
N LEU A 16 -0.63 -1.57 -8.19
CA LEU A 16 -1.95 -1.62 -7.57
C LEU A 16 -2.78 -2.70 -8.26
N LEU A 17 -3.22 -3.68 -7.47
CA LEU A 17 -4.00 -4.81 -7.97
C LEU A 17 -5.47 -4.48 -8.05
N ASN A 18 -6.09 -4.77 -9.18
CA ASN A 18 -7.52 -4.87 -9.31
C ASN A 18 -7.85 -6.06 -10.21
N VAL A 19 -8.20 -7.19 -9.61
CA VAL A 19 -8.66 -8.39 -10.31
C VAL A 19 -10.08 -8.18 -10.82
N GLY A 20 -10.28 -7.41 -11.89
CA GLY A 20 -11.57 -6.98 -12.49
C GLY A 20 -12.42 -8.12 -13.09
N HIS A 21 -12.17 -9.35 -12.68
CA HIS A 21 -12.95 -10.55 -12.97
C HIS A 21 -13.33 -11.24 -11.66
N GLY A 22 -14.28 -12.17 -11.71
CA GLY A 22 -14.57 -13.01 -10.54
C GLY A 22 -13.29 -13.72 -10.08
N HIS A 23 -12.75 -13.31 -8.93
CA HIS A 23 -11.63 -13.99 -8.29
C HIS A 23 -12.19 -14.91 -7.21
N GLN A 24 -12.04 -16.22 -7.44
CA GLN A 24 -12.32 -17.23 -6.43
C GLN A 24 -11.06 -17.47 -5.60
N ILE A 25 -11.18 -17.35 -4.29
CA ILE A 25 -10.10 -17.72 -3.38
C ILE A 25 -10.12 -19.22 -3.08
N SER A 26 -9.15 -19.68 -2.29
CA SER A 26 -8.93 -21.08 -1.92
C SER A 26 -10.16 -21.84 -1.37
N ASP A 27 -11.13 -21.15 -0.77
CA ASP A 27 -12.38 -21.76 -0.27
C ASP A 27 -13.60 -21.59 -1.20
N GLY A 28 -13.39 -21.08 -2.41
CA GLY A 28 -14.43 -20.86 -3.42
C GLY A 28 -15.24 -19.59 -3.25
N THR A 29 -15.00 -18.79 -2.21
CA THR A 29 -15.69 -17.50 -2.03
C THR A 29 -15.16 -16.43 -3.00
N GLY A 30 -16.04 -15.50 -3.39
CA GLY A 30 -15.65 -14.31 -4.14
C GLY A 30 -15.18 -13.19 -3.20
N LEU A 31 -14.15 -12.46 -3.60
CA LEU A 31 -13.72 -11.25 -2.89
C LEU A 31 -14.11 -9.99 -3.67
N PRO A 32 -14.47 -8.88 -2.99
CA PRO A 32 -14.70 -7.60 -3.66
C PRO A 32 -13.41 -7.01 -4.23
N HIS A 33 -13.51 -6.30 -5.35
CA HIS A 33 -12.39 -5.61 -5.99
C HIS A 33 -11.77 -4.58 -5.06
N HIS A 34 -10.44 -4.40 -5.15
CA HIS A 34 -9.81 -3.27 -4.48
C HIS A 34 -10.14 -1.99 -5.26
N GLN A 35 -10.20 -0.86 -4.58
CA GLN A 35 -10.33 0.45 -5.19
C GLN A 35 -8.99 1.18 -5.08
N PRO A 36 -8.22 1.23 -6.18
CA PRO A 36 -6.98 1.99 -6.23
C PRO A 36 -7.27 3.49 -6.28
N ILE A 37 -6.72 4.23 -5.32
CA ILE A 37 -6.95 5.66 -5.16
C ILE A 37 -5.61 6.33 -4.84
N ILE A 38 -5.37 7.50 -5.43
CA ILE A 38 -4.33 8.43 -4.98
C ILE A 38 -5.01 9.67 -4.42
N ILE A 39 -4.56 10.11 -3.24
CA ILE A 39 -5.11 11.26 -2.52
C ILE A 39 -3.94 12.15 -2.17
N THR A 40 -4.10 13.45 -2.37
CA THR A 40 -3.02 14.41 -2.17
C THR A 40 -3.49 15.52 -1.27
N ARG A 41 -2.58 15.99 -0.41
CA ARG A 41 -2.74 17.17 0.41
C ARG A 41 -1.58 18.12 0.12
N ALA A 42 -1.91 19.38 -0.16
CA ALA A 42 -0.97 20.40 -0.61
C ALA A 42 -1.54 21.79 -0.34
N GLY A 43 -0.71 22.85 -0.35
CA GLY A 43 -1.17 24.23 -0.18
C GLY A 43 -2.03 24.71 -1.35
N SER A 44 -1.72 24.27 -2.57
CA SER A 44 -2.59 24.47 -3.72
C SER A 44 -2.36 23.42 -4.81
N CYS A 45 -3.34 23.32 -5.71
CA CYS A 45 -3.34 22.34 -6.79
C CYS A 45 -3.83 22.96 -8.10
N THR A 46 -3.16 22.64 -9.21
CA THR A 46 -3.59 23.01 -10.56
C THR A 46 -3.62 21.79 -11.48
N GLY A 47 -4.42 21.85 -12.56
CA GLY A 47 -4.70 20.71 -13.43
C GLY A 47 -5.97 19.99 -13.01
N THR A 48 -5.90 18.66 -12.92
CA THR A 48 -7.04 17.81 -12.55
C THR A 48 -7.05 17.56 -11.05
N CYS A 49 -7.63 18.48 -10.28
CA CYS A 49 -7.64 18.44 -8.81
C CYS A 49 -9.05 18.30 -8.23
N PRO A 50 -9.77 17.18 -8.45
CA PRO A 50 -11.10 17.02 -7.85
C PRO A 50 -10.97 16.88 -6.33
N THR A 51 -11.73 17.68 -5.59
CA THR A 51 -11.71 17.72 -4.11
C THR A 51 -12.95 17.10 -3.48
N ARG A 52 -14.02 16.89 -4.26
CA ARG A 52 -15.34 16.41 -3.80
C ARG A 52 -15.85 15.25 -4.63
N ASP A 53 -14.99 14.34 -5.08
CA ASP A 53 -15.42 13.17 -5.85
C ASP A 53 -16.35 12.27 -5.01
N ALA A 54 -17.59 12.09 -5.46
CA ALA A 54 -18.63 11.36 -4.73
C ALA A 54 -18.29 9.88 -4.51
N THR A 55 -17.64 9.24 -5.50
CA THR A 55 -17.28 7.82 -5.45
C THR A 55 -16.15 7.59 -4.47
N ILE A 56 -15.11 8.43 -4.51
CA ILE A 56 -14.00 8.37 -3.56
C ILE A 56 -14.48 8.71 -2.14
N ALA A 57 -15.30 9.75 -1.99
CA ALA A 57 -15.83 10.18 -0.70
C ALA A 57 -16.68 9.09 -0.03
N SER A 58 -17.67 8.53 -0.74
CA SER A 58 -18.53 7.47 -0.19
C SER A 58 -17.77 6.17 0.11
N TYR A 59 -16.67 5.93 -0.61
CA TYR A 59 -15.80 4.79 -0.35
C TYR A 59 -14.97 4.97 0.93
N LEU A 60 -14.34 6.14 1.13
CA LEU A 60 -13.46 6.40 2.28
C LEU A 60 -14.23 6.71 3.57
N PHE A 61 -15.39 7.34 3.44
CA PHE A 61 -16.22 7.79 4.57
C PHE A 61 -17.62 7.16 4.48
N SER A 62 -17.66 5.83 4.32
CA SER A 62 -18.89 5.06 4.15
C SER A 62 -19.84 5.12 5.36
N ASP A 63 -19.37 5.61 6.50
CA ASP A 63 -20.15 5.89 7.71
C ASP A 63 -20.92 7.22 7.67
N LYS A 64 -20.80 8.01 6.58
CA LYS A 64 -21.41 9.35 6.44
C LYS A 64 -22.46 9.38 5.34
N THR A 65 -23.31 10.42 5.38
CA THR A 65 -24.10 10.81 4.21
C THR A 65 -23.18 11.29 3.09
N ILE A 66 -23.65 11.25 1.84
CA ILE A 66 -22.81 11.63 0.69
C ILE A 66 -22.26 13.06 0.80
N ASP A 67 -23.09 14.03 1.21
CA ASP A 67 -22.66 15.43 1.36
C ASP A 67 -21.56 15.55 2.42
N SER A 68 -21.76 14.93 3.59
CA SER A 68 -20.76 14.94 4.68
C SER A 68 -19.51 14.14 4.35
N ALA A 69 -19.61 13.12 3.49
CA ALA A 69 -18.46 12.38 2.98
C ALA A 69 -17.63 13.25 2.02
N GLN A 70 -18.29 14.00 1.14
CA GLN A 70 -17.61 14.92 0.22
C GLN A 70 -16.96 16.09 0.98
N ASP A 71 -17.63 16.63 2.00
CA ASP A 71 -17.03 17.64 2.90
C ASP A 71 -15.78 17.09 3.61
N ALA A 72 -15.83 15.84 4.07
CA ALA A 72 -14.70 15.18 4.72
C ALA A 72 -13.53 14.94 3.75
N LEU A 73 -13.80 14.56 2.49
CA LEU A 73 -12.79 14.42 1.46
C LEU A 73 -12.13 15.76 1.13
N GLU A 74 -12.92 16.82 0.95
CA GLU A 74 -12.42 18.17 0.68
C GLU A 74 -11.51 18.67 1.82
N ALA A 75 -11.93 18.45 3.07
CA ALA A 75 -11.12 18.76 4.24
C ALA A 75 -9.83 17.93 4.33
N ALA A 76 -9.85 16.67 3.89
CA ALA A 76 -8.68 15.80 3.87
C ALA A 76 -7.63 16.25 2.85
N VAL A 77 -8.05 16.63 1.64
CA VAL A 77 -7.14 17.11 0.58
C VAL A 77 -6.67 18.54 0.79
N ALA A 78 -7.46 19.41 1.46
CA ALA A 78 -7.09 20.76 1.90
C ALA A 78 -6.18 21.57 0.95
N GLY A 79 -6.55 21.63 -0.34
CA GLY A 79 -5.77 22.33 -1.39
C GLY A 79 -5.16 21.39 -2.43
N GLY A 80 -5.12 20.08 -2.17
CA GLY A 80 -4.77 19.02 -3.13
C GLY A 80 -5.96 18.49 -3.95
N GLY A 81 -5.97 17.18 -4.22
CA GLY A 81 -7.02 16.48 -4.96
C GLY A 81 -6.91 14.96 -4.87
N ALA A 82 -7.91 14.25 -5.38
CA ALA A 82 -7.98 12.78 -5.31
C ALA A 82 -8.36 12.11 -6.64
N TRP A 83 -7.65 11.06 -7.05
CA TRP A 83 -7.98 10.29 -8.25
C TRP A 83 -8.28 8.86 -7.91
N GLN A 84 -9.36 8.33 -8.49
CA GLN A 84 -9.46 6.89 -8.71
C GLN A 84 -8.53 6.51 -9.87
N LEU A 85 -7.76 5.44 -9.69
CA LEU A 85 -6.78 4.98 -10.69
C LEU A 85 -7.29 3.72 -11.39
N SER A 86 -7.18 3.70 -12.72
CA SER A 86 -7.56 2.55 -13.54
C SER A 86 -6.88 2.60 -14.91
N GLY A 87 -6.22 1.51 -15.30
CA GLY A 87 -5.58 1.38 -16.61
C GLY A 87 -4.39 2.30 -16.82
N THR A 88 -3.68 2.69 -15.76
CA THR A 88 -2.79 3.85 -15.81
C THR A 88 -1.43 3.68 -15.11
N ASP A 89 -0.43 4.36 -15.67
CA ASP A 89 0.85 4.67 -15.05
C ASP A 89 0.84 6.10 -14.49
N VAL A 90 1.29 6.27 -13.25
CA VAL A 90 1.46 7.58 -12.60
C VAL A 90 2.92 7.76 -12.23
N SER A 91 3.48 8.91 -12.56
CA SER A 91 4.85 9.29 -12.21
C SER A 91 4.86 10.56 -11.36
N VAL A 92 5.77 10.61 -10.38
CA VAL A 92 6.07 11.83 -9.62
C VAL A 92 7.24 12.52 -10.29
N VAL A 93 7.01 13.73 -10.81
CA VAL A 93 8.02 14.51 -11.52
C VAL A 93 8.12 15.92 -10.95
N LYS A 94 9.21 16.63 -11.30
CA LYS A 94 9.37 18.04 -10.94
C LYS A 94 8.26 18.91 -11.55
N GLY A 95 7.82 19.94 -10.82
CA GLY A 95 6.72 20.80 -11.24
C GLY A 95 7.02 21.63 -12.49
N SER A 96 8.26 22.12 -12.63
CA SER A 96 8.73 22.85 -13.81
C SER A 96 9.94 22.20 -14.47
N SER A 97 10.03 22.35 -15.79
CA SER A 97 11.20 21.94 -16.59
C SER A 97 12.48 22.68 -16.17
N SER A 98 12.38 23.88 -15.60
CA SER A 98 13.49 24.68 -15.09
C SER A 98 14.01 24.22 -13.73
N ASP A 99 13.23 23.44 -12.98
CA ASP A 99 13.61 23.02 -11.63
C ASP A 99 14.76 22.01 -11.69
N PRO A 100 15.61 21.95 -10.64
CA PRO A 100 16.61 20.90 -10.53
C PRO A 100 15.98 19.49 -10.61
N ALA A 101 16.80 18.52 -11.00
CA ALA A 101 16.37 17.13 -11.00
C ALA A 101 16.03 16.68 -9.56
N LEU A 102 15.02 15.83 -9.43
CA LEU A 102 14.71 15.17 -8.16
C LEU A 102 15.88 14.25 -7.76
N PRO A 103 16.12 14.06 -6.44
CA PRO A 103 17.16 13.15 -5.98
C PRO A 103 16.91 11.73 -6.52
N ALA A 104 17.97 11.00 -6.86
CA ALA A 104 17.84 9.63 -7.33
C ALA A 104 17.18 8.74 -6.27
N LEU A 105 16.48 7.70 -6.71
CA LEU A 105 15.87 6.71 -5.82
C LEU A 105 16.95 6.04 -4.95
N SER A 106 16.67 5.92 -3.65
CA SER A 106 17.44 5.11 -2.72
C SER A 106 16.52 4.26 -1.85
N PHE A 107 17.06 3.18 -1.29
CA PHE A 107 16.35 2.30 -0.37
C PHE A 107 17.12 2.20 0.94
N THR A 108 16.43 2.37 2.07
CA THR A 108 16.99 1.95 3.36
C THR A 108 16.99 0.41 3.40
N SER A 109 18.17 -0.21 3.39
CA SER A 109 18.31 -1.68 3.38
C SER A 109 19.57 -2.14 4.12
N GLY A 110 19.57 -3.40 4.56
CA GLY A 110 20.73 -4.03 5.20
C GLY A 110 20.93 -3.66 6.67
N VAL A 111 19.93 -3.01 7.29
CA VAL A 111 19.93 -2.64 8.72
C VAL A 111 19.13 -3.63 9.56
N ARG A 112 18.25 -4.43 8.95
CA ARG A 112 17.48 -5.50 9.61
C ARG A 112 18.40 -6.47 10.34
N SER A 113 18.05 -6.74 11.60
CA SER A 113 18.67 -7.75 12.45
C SER A 113 17.58 -8.57 13.13
N GLY A 114 17.26 -9.74 12.58
CA GLY A 114 16.22 -10.63 13.11
C GLY A 114 14.91 -10.56 12.34
N ILE A 115 13.83 -10.97 13.01
CA ILE A 115 12.48 -11.12 12.43
C ILE A 115 11.47 -10.08 12.94
N ILE A 116 11.84 -9.29 13.94
CA ILE A 116 11.08 -8.16 14.48
C ILE A 116 12.08 -7.00 14.63
N PRO A 117 11.77 -5.78 14.14
CA PRO A 117 12.63 -4.63 14.37
C PRO A 117 12.61 -4.26 15.85
N THR A 118 13.79 -3.99 16.41
CA THR A 118 13.97 -3.61 17.82
C THR A 118 14.35 -2.13 18.00
N THR A 119 14.64 -1.43 16.90
CA THR A 119 14.99 0.00 16.89
C THR A 119 14.28 0.74 15.77
N SER A 120 14.19 2.07 15.88
CA SER A 120 13.63 2.95 14.83
C SER A 120 14.39 2.83 13.51
N GLY A 121 15.73 2.75 13.56
CA GLY A 121 16.55 2.56 12.36
C GLY A 121 16.34 1.20 11.70
N GLN A 122 16.17 0.13 12.50
CA GLN A 122 15.84 -1.19 11.94
C GLN A 122 14.46 -1.20 11.27
N ARG A 123 13.49 -0.48 11.84
CA ARG A 123 12.13 -0.39 11.28
C ARG A 123 12.14 0.17 9.86
N GLU A 124 13.03 1.11 9.52
CA GLU A 124 13.05 1.74 8.19
C GLU A 124 13.49 0.82 7.05
N ASP A 125 14.07 -0.34 7.36
CA ASP A 125 14.52 -1.31 6.36
C ASP A 125 13.37 -1.76 5.45
N ILE A 126 13.58 -1.73 4.14
CA ILE A 126 12.57 -2.20 3.18
C ILE A 126 12.39 -3.73 3.17
N SER A 127 13.29 -4.48 3.79
CA SER A 127 13.18 -5.95 3.92
C SER A 127 12.05 -6.43 4.84
N TRP A 128 11.30 -5.50 5.46
CA TRP A 128 10.00 -5.80 6.08
C TRP A 128 8.88 -5.96 5.05
N LEU A 129 9.11 -5.65 3.77
CA LEU A 129 8.24 -6.08 2.69
C LEU A 129 8.39 -7.58 2.46
N ALA A 130 7.27 -8.29 2.49
CA ALA A 130 7.26 -9.72 2.25
C ALA A 130 7.58 -10.02 0.78
N GLN A 131 8.60 -10.83 0.54
CA GLN A 131 8.97 -11.26 -0.80
C GLN A 131 8.14 -12.48 -1.20
N LEU A 132 7.44 -12.39 -2.33
CA LEU A 132 6.60 -13.49 -2.82
C LEU A 132 7.43 -14.77 -3.07
N SER A 133 8.68 -14.62 -3.51
CA SER A 133 9.63 -15.73 -3.71
C SER A 133 10.01 -16.44 -2.41
N GLU A 134 10.06 -15.75 -1.28
CA GLU A 134 10.32 -16.39 0.02
C GLU A 134 9.08 -17.13 0.54
N ILE A 135 7.89 -16.65 0.20
CA ILE A 135 6.62 -17.30 0.53
C ILE A 135 6.35 -18.50 -0.38
N CYS A 136 6.63 -18.34 -1.67
CA CYS A 136 6.43 -19.31 -2.74
C CYS A 136 7.64 -19.27 -3.70
N PRO A 137 8.65 -20.14 -3.50
CA PRO A 137 9.88 -20.14 -4.30
C PRO A 137 9.69 -20.34 -5.81
N THR A 138 8.57 -20.94 -6.22
CA THR A 138 8.23 -21.15 -7.64
C THR A 138 7.39 -20.02 -8.24
N CYS A 139 6.94 -19.06 -7.43
CA CYS A 139 6.09 -17.94 -7.85
C CYS A 139 6.91 -16.75 -8.34
N GLY A 140 7.65 -16.94 -9.44
CA GLY A 140 8.30 -15.81 -10.13
C GLY A 140 7.26 -14.81 -10.64
N LEU A 141 7.57 -13.51 -10.62
CA LEU A 141 6.72 -12.45 -11.18
C LEU A 141 6.49 -12.69 -12.68
N ASP A 142 5.25 -12.51 -13.14
CA ASP A 142 4.96 -12.43 -14.58
C ASP A 142 5.51 -11.10 -15.14
N SER A 143 6.43 -11.20 -16.10
CA SER A 143 7.01 -10.06 -16.81
C SER A 143 5.97 -9.15 -17.50
N SER A 144 4.78 -9.67 -17.81
CA SER A 144 3.70 -8.89 -18.42
C SER A 144 3.16 -7.81 -17.47
N VAL A 145 3.25 -8.00 -16.15
CA VAL A 145 2.76 -7.08 -15.11
C VAL A 145 3.39 -5.70 -15.22
N THR A 146 4.68 -5.64 -15.57
CA THR A 146 5.45 -4.39 -15.73
C THR A 146 5.58 -3.95 -17.19
N GLY A 147 4.99 -4.67 -18.14
CA GLY A 147 5.00 -4.30 -19.57
C GLY A 147 3.95 -3.23 -19.92
N ASN A 148 4.05 -2.64 -21.12
CA ASN A 148 3.12 -1.59 -21.60
C ASN A 148 1.69 -2.09 -21.88
N SER A 149 1.40 -3.37 -21.63
CA SER A 149 0.08 -3.98 -21.81
C SER A 149 -0.09 -5.07 -20.77
N PRO A 150 -0.28 -4.71 -19.49
CA PRO A 150 -0.43 -5.69 -18.44
C PRO A 150 -1.72 -6.51 -18.62
N PRO A 151 -1.83 -7.68 -17.98
CA PRO A 151 -3.01 -8.52 -18.09
C PRO A 151 -4.28 -7.74 -17.71
N THR A 152 -5.29 -7.80 -18.59
CA THR A 152 -6.52 -7.02 -18.45
C THR A 152 -7.21 -7.33 -17.14
N GLY A 153 -7.46 -6.26 -16.36
CA GLY A 153 -8.13 -6.40 -15.08
C GLY A 153 -7.33 -7.20 -14.07
N LEU A 154 -6.00 -7.22 -14.13
CA LEU A 154 -5.14 -7.67 -13.02
C LEU A 154 -4.44 -6.47 -12.39
N VAL A 155 -3.78 -5.67 -13.23
CA VAL A 155 -3.12 -4.42 -12.83
C VAL A 155 -4.09 -3.27 -13.02
N ALA A 156 -4.42 -2.60 -11.93
CA ALA A 156 -5.26 -1.42 -11.95
C ALA A 156 -4.46 -0.18 -12.32
N ALA A 157 -3.28 -0.03 -11.71
CA ALA A 157 -2.37 1.07 -11.98
C ALA A 157 -0.96 0.73 -11.51
N ARG A 158 0.02 1.49 -11.98
CA ARG A 158 1.40 1.47 -11.47
C ARG A 158 1.82 2.88 -11.10
N ILE A 159 2.51 3.01 -9.97
CA ILE A 159 3.19 4.25 -9.60
C ILE A 159 4.68 4.03 -9.85
N HIS A 160 5.26 4.83 -10.74
CA HIS A 160 6.69 4.81 -11.02
C HIS A 160 7.40 5.76 -10.06
N LEU A 161 8.16 5.19 -9.14
CA LEU A 161 9.00 5.93 -8.21
C LEU A 161 10.44 5.88 -8.72
N THR A 162 10.97 7.02 -9.15
CA THR A 162 12.35 7.15 -9.65
C THR A 162 13.20 8.07 -8.76
N SER A 163 12.63 8.57 -7.67
CA SER A 163 13.26 9.56 -6.82
C SER A 163 12.89 9.42 -5.35
N GLY A 164 13.77 9.91 -4.49
CA GLY A 164 13.58 9.96 -3.04
C GLY A 164 14.09 8.72 -2.31
N ASN A 165 13.95 8.75 -1.00
CA ASN A 165 14.34 7.64 -0.13
C ASN A 165 13.12 6.79 0.23
N VAL A 166 13.13 5.53 -0.17
CA VAL A 166 12.10 4.53 0.17
C VAL A 166 12.45 3.87 1.49
N PHE A 167 11.48 3.81 2.40
CA PHE A 167 11.63 3.20 3.71
C PHE A 167 10.31 2.59 4.18
N THR A 168 10.39 1.69 5.16
CA THR A 168 9.19 1.19 5.84
C THR A 168 8.65 2.26 6.79
N TYR A 169 7.46 2.77 6.50
CA TYR A 169 6.79 3.82 7.29
C TYR A 169 6.10 3.25 8.53
N GLU A 170 5.53 2.06 8.42
CA GLU A 170 4.88 1.40 9.55
C GLU A 170 5.02 -0.11 9.44
N VAL A 171 5.28 -0.76 10.57
CA VAL A 171 5.23 -2.21 10.71
C VAL A 171 3.93 -2.61 11.37
N ALA A 172 3.29 -3.65 10.84
CA ALA A 172 2.02 -4.15 11.35
C ALA A 172 2.11 -4.61 12.82
N ARG A 173 1.01 -4.39 13.55
CA ARG A 173 0.84 -4.79 14.95
C ARG A 173 -0.46 -5.54 15.18
N ILE A 174 -0.55 -6.25 16.30
CA ILE A 174 -1.81 -6.73 16.87
C ILE A 174 -1.86 -6.26 18.32
N GLY A 175 -2.90 -5.51 18.66
CA GLY A 175 -2.94 -4.79 19.93
C GLY A 175 -1.78 -3.79 20.00
N SER A 176 -1.03 -3.82 21.11
CA SER A 176 0.07 -2.90 21.36
C SER A 176 1.42 -3.32 20.77
N ASP A 177 1.54 -4.53 20.23
CA ASP A 177 2.84 -5.15 19.96
C ASP A 177 3.03 -5.51 18.50
N VAL A 178 4.28 -5.37 18.05
CA VAL A 178 4.71 -5.84 16.74
C VAL A 178 4.59 -7.35 16.72
N THR A 179 3.79 -7.87 15.80
CA THR A 179 3.51 -9.29 15.68
C THR A 179 4.05 -9.82 14.36
N PRO A 180 4.93 -10.85 14.37
CA PRO A 180 5.39 -11.46 13.14
C PRO A 180 4.24 -12.18 12.44
N VAL A 181 4.38 -12.33 11.13
CA VAL A 181 3.44 -13.00 10.25
C VAL A 181 4.11 -14.20 9.62
N ARG A 182 3.38 -15.30 9.56
CA ARG A 182 3.74 -16.52 8.84
C ARG A 182 2.69 -16.83 7.78
N PHE A 183 3.02 -17.69 6.83
CA PHE A 183 2.10 -18.02 5.74
C PHE A 183 1.72 -19.51 5.78
N LYS A 184 0.41 -19.80 5.74
CA LYS A 184 -0.11 -21.18 5.66
C LYS A 184 -1.38 -21.24 4.80
N ARG A 185 -1.80 -22.45 4.42
CA ARG A 185 -3.07 -22.66 3.71
C ARG A 185 -4.25 -22.25 4.60
N LEU A 186 -5.28 -21.71 3.97
CA LEU A 186 -6.51 -21.27 4.65
C LEU A 186 -7.24 -22.45 5.33
N ASP A 187 -7.23 -23.63 4.69
CA ASP A 187 -7.82 -24.87 5.22
C ASP A 187 -6.97 -25.53 6.33
N GLY A 188 -5.80 -24.96 6.66
CA GLY A 188 -4.89 -25.49 7.68
C GLY A 188 -4.12 -26.74 7.27
N SER A 189 -4.29 -27.24 6.05
CA SER A 189 -3.57 -28.41 5.55
C SER A 189 -2.20 -28.04 4.97
N GLY A 190 -1.37 -29.05 4.67
CA GLY A 190 -0.04 -28.88 4.10
C GLY A 190 0.98 -28.25 5.06
N SER A 191 2.17 -27.98 4.54
CA SER A 191 3.23 -27.30 5.29
C SER A 191 3.07 -25.78 5.20
N ALA A 192 3.28 -25.09 6.31
CA ALA A 192 3.46 -23.65 6.30
C ALA A 192 4.72 -23.26 5.51
N SER A 193 4.75 -22.02 5.00
CA SER A 193 6.00 -21.43 4.51
C SER A 193 7.02 -21.33 5.64
N THR A 194 8.30 -21.43 5.29
CA THR A 194 9.40 -21.12 6.20
C THR A 194 9.51 -19.62 6.50
N TYR A 195 8.83 -18.77 5.73
CA TYR A 195 8.77 -17.34 5.97
C TYR A 195 8.05 -17.03 7.30
N SER A 196 8.72 -16.27 8.17
CA SER A 196 8.17 -15.78 9.43
C SER A 196 8.88 -14.50 9.88
N GLN A 197 8.23 -13.35 9.74
CA GLN A 197 8.75 -12.06 10.19
C GLN A 197 7.64 -11.01 10.33
N ALA A 198 7.93 -9.92 11.04
CA ALA A 198 7.14 -8.71 10.98
C ALA A 198 7.06 -8.19 9.54
N ILE A 199 5.95 -7.54 9.19
CA ILE A 199 5.72 -7.02 7.84
C ILE A 199 5.33 -5.56 7.87
N ALA A 200 5.73 -4.82 6.84
CA ALA A 200 5.30 -3.44 6.67
C ALA A 200 3.77 -3.37 6.43
N SER A 201 3.08 -2.48 7.14
CA SER A 201 1.70 -2.05 6.84
C SER A 201 1.69 -0.82 5.93
N TRP A 202 2.72 0.03 6.02
CA TRP A 202 2.93 1.19 5.16
C TRP A 202 4.38 1.31 4.69
N ILE A 203 4.54 1.74 3.45
CA ILE A 203 5.82 2.16 2.87
C ILE A 203 5.78 3.66 2.62
N GLY A 204 6.85 4.33 3.02
CA GLY A 204 7.03 5.76 2.84
C GLY A 204 8.07 6.03 1.75
N VAL A 205 7.91 7.18 1.09
CA VAL A 205 8.91 7.73 0.19
C VAL A 205 9.07 9.20 0.55
N ASP A 206 10.29 9.59 0.90
CA ASP A 206 10.63 10.99 1.15
C ASP A 206 11.37 11.56 -0.07
N ILE A 207 10.80 12.60 -0.69
CA ILE A 207 11.35 13.24 -1.88
C ILE A 207 11.66 14.69 -1.53
N VAL A 208 12.95 15.02 -1.42
CA VAL A 208 13.38 16.42 -1.26
C VAL A 208 13.24 17.14 -2.60
N VAL A 209 12.38 18.16 -2.63
CA VAL A 209 12.09 18.96 -3.82
C VAL A 209 12.70 20.34 -3.62
N SER A 210 13.43 20.82 -4.63
CA SER A 210 14.07 22.14 -4.62
C SER A 210 13.30 23.21 -5.40
N GLY A 211 12.28 22.82 -6.15
CA GLY A 211 11.33 23.72 -6.79
C GLY A 211 10.09 23.95 -5.93
N ASP A 212 9.23 24.87 -6.37
CA ASP A 212 8.04 25.28 -5.62
C ASP A 212 6.84 24.33 -5.85
N SER A 213 7.01 23.26 -6.62
CA SER A 213 5.95 22.29 -6.86
C SER A 213 6.47 20.93 -7.32
N ILE A 214 5.63 19.91 -7.16
CA ILE A 214 5.75 18.62 -7.83
C ILE A 214 4.56 18.41 -8.76
N LYS A 215 4.68 17.45 -9.67
CA LYS A 215 3.61 17.07 -10.57
C LYS A 215 3.41 15.57 -10.56
N LEU A 216 2.15 15.16 -10.46
CA LEU A 216 1.71 13.80 -10.78
C LEU A 216 1.30 13.79 -12.24
N ASP A 217 2.01 12.99 -13.03
CA ASP A 217 1.73 12.78 -14.45
C ASP A 217 1.15 11.40 -14.66
N GLU A 218 -0.09 11.37 -15.15
CA GLU A 218 -0.80 10.17 -15.52
C GLU A 218 -0.64 9.89 -17.02
N ALA A 219 -0.44 8.62 -17.37
CA ALA A 219 -0.60 8.11 -18.72
C ALA A 219 -1.35 6.78 -18.69
N ASP A 220 -1.99 6.37 -19.78
CA ASP A 220 -2.40 4.97 -19.91
C ASP A 220 -1.17 4.05 -20.02
N PHE A 221 -1.36 2.73 -19.90
CA PHE A 221 -0.24 1.78 -20.03
C PHE A 221 0.46 1.82 -21.41
N GLY A 222 -0.19 2.37 -22.44
CA GLY A 222 0.37 2.59 -23.77
C GLY A 222 1.20 3.87 -23.88
N GLY A 223 1.25 4.69 -22.83
CA GLY A 223 1.97 5.96 -22.77
C GLY A 223 1.17 7.16 -23.29
N THR A 224 -0.14 7.02 -23.55
CA THR A 224 -0.99 8.16 -23.91
C THR A 224 -1.17 9.05 -22.68
N PRO A 225 -0.82 10.35 -22.74
CA PRO A 225 -0.98 11.25 -21.60
C PRO A 225 -2.44 11.36 -21.15
N GLY A 226 -2.64 11.35 -19.83
CA GLY A 226 -3.93 11.47 -19.16
C GLY A 226 -4.03 12.72 -18.30
N ARG A 227 -4.49 12.56 -17.06
CA ARG A 227 -4.61 13.64 -16.09
C ARG A 227 -3.24 14.12 -15.60
N THR A 228 -3.21 15.35 -15.12
CA THR A 228 -2.04 15.92 -14.44
C THR A 228 -2.46 16.63 -13.18
N MET A 229 -1.64 16.59 -12.14
CA MET A 229 -1.88 17.29 -10.88
C MET A 229 -0.59 17.96 -10.44
N THR A 230 -0.52 19.28 -10.53
CA THR A 230 0.62 20.05 -10.02
C THR A 230 0.30 20.54 -8.61
N LEU A 231 1.13 20.14 -7.65
CA LEU A 231 0.94 20.36 -6.22
C LEU A 231 2.02 21.31 -5.71
N THR A 232 1.59 22.41 -5.10
CA THR A 232 2.46 23.37 -4.43
C THR A 232 2.45 23.08 -2.93
N PRO A 233 3.61 23.08 -2.25
CA PRO A 233 3.67 22.86 -0.81
C PRO A 233 2.74 23.77 0.00
N ASP A 234 2.31 23.28 1.15
CA ASP A 234 1.58 24.07 2.14
C ASP A 234 2.49 25.05 2.90
N GLU A 235 1.92 25.72 3.91
CA GLU A 235 2.64 26.71 4.73
C GLU A 235 3.81 26.09 5.52
N ASP A 236 3.77 24.78 5.76
CA ASP A 236 4.83 24.01 6.41
C ASP A 236 5.87 23.45 5.40
N ASN A 237 5.75 23.83 4.12
CA ASN A 237 6.58 23.36 3.00
C ASN A 237 6.45 21.86 2.72
N HIS A 238 5.26 21.29 2.90
CA HIS A 238 5.01 19.88 2.63
C HIS A 238 3.95 19.64 1.55
N VAL A 239 4.10 18.50 0.88
CA VAL A 239 3.07 17.86 0.07
C VAL A 239 2.97 16.42 0.53
N GLU A 240 1.76 15.96 0.85
CA GLU A 240 1.51 14.59 1.25
C GLU A 240 0.74 13.85 0.15
N ILE A 241 1.16 12.63 -0.16
CA ILE A 241 0.50 11.76 -1.13
C ILE A 241 0.25 10.41 -0.47
N ALA A 242 -1.02 10.00 -0.44
CA ALA A 242 -1.43 8.67 -0.01
C ALA A 242 -1.89 7.86 -1.22
N VAL A 243 -1.28 6.69 -1.44
CA VAL A 243 -1.72 5.70 -2.44
C VAL A 243 -2.36 4.54 -1.70
N LEU A 244 -3.63 4.29 -2.00
CA LEU A 244 -4.45 3.27 -1.35
C LEU A 244 -4.83 2.20 -2.37
N ASN A 245 -4.78 0.94 -1.97
CA ASN A 245 -5.35 -0.18 -2.71
C ASN A 245 -6.07 -1.11 -1.74
N LEU A 246 -7.24 -0.68 -1.30
CA LEU A 246 -8.00 -1.30 -0.22
C LEU A 246 -9.27 -1.98 -0.80
N PRO A 247 -9.81 -3.02 -0.18
CA PRO A 247 -11.17 -3.48 -0.47
C PRO A 247 -12.20 -2.43 0.01
N PRO A 248 -13.49 -2.52 -0.37
CA PRO A 248 -14.53 -1.66 0.19
C PRO A 248 -14.46 -1.64 1.71
N LEU A 249 -14.46 -0.44 2.28
CA LEU A 249 -14.61 -0.23 3.72
C LEU A 249 -16.06 -0.56 4.08
N VAL A 250 -16.35 -1.84 4.27
CA VAL A 250 -17.68 -2.31 4.68
C VAL A 250 -17.80 -2.08 6.19
N PRO A 251 -18.82 -1.36 6.67
CA PRO A 251 -19.15 -1.36 8.09
C PRO A 251 -19.32 -2.81 8.55
N ALA A 252 -18.64 -3.22 9.62
CA ALA A 252 -18.63 -4.61 10.04
C ALA A 252 -20.06 -5.13 10.30
N LEU A 253 -20.60 -5.93 9.38
CA LEU A 253 -21.68 -6.85 9.69
C LEU A 253 -21.04 -8.06 10.39
N PRO A 254 -21.52 -8.48 11.58
CA PRO A 254 -20.83 -9.47 12.43
C PRO A 254 -20.68 -10.89 11.84
N SER A 255 -21.13 -11.16 10.60
CA SER A 255 -21.15 -12.51 10.02
C SER A 255 -20.62 -12.64 8.58
N ALA A 256 -20.18 -11.55 7.92
CA ALA A 256 -19.76 -11.57 6.51
C ALA A 256 -18.27 -11.20 6.30
N THR A 257 -17.50 -11.26 7.38
CA THR A 257 -16.11 -10.84 7.43
C THR A 257 -15.23 -11.86 6.68
N PRO A 258 -14.51 -11.48 5.61
CA PRO A 258 -13.52 -12.37 5.00
C PRO A 258 -12.53 -12.82 6.06
N GLY A 259 -12.29 -14.13 6.18
CA GLY A 259 -11.23 -14.63 7.07
C GLY A 259 -9.89 -13.92 6.86
N VAL A 260 -9.11 -13.81 7.94
CA VAL A 260 -7.82 -13.11 7.99
C VAL A 260 -6.94 -13.49 6.80
N GLY A 261 -6.40 -12.48 6.12
CA GLY A 261 -5.39 -12.67 5.07
C GLY A 261 -5.92 -13.10 3.69
N ARG A 262 -7.22 -13.34 3.50
CA ARG A 262 -7.78 -13.82 2.21
C ARG A 262 -7.47 -12.93 1.00
N HIS A 263 -7.49 -11.61 1.18
CA HIS A 263 -7.15 -10.67 0.10
C HIS A 263 -5.70 -10.84 -0.41
N PHE A 264 -4.82 -11.46 0.38
CA PHE A 264 -3.46 -11.77 -0.05
C PHE A 264 -3.43 -12.76 -1.22
N GLU A 265 -4.42 -13.65 -1.35
CA GLU A 265 -4.43 -14.68 -2.40
C GLU A 265 -4.39 -14.07 -3.82
N ARG A 266 -4.89 -12.84 -3.98
CA ARG A 266 -4.86 -12.10 -5.24
C ARG A 266 -3.44 -11.79 -5.73
N TYR A 267 -2.47 -11.67 -4.82
CA TYR A 267 -1.09 -11.39 -5.21
C TYR A 267 -0.40 -12.58 -5.87
N TYR A 268 -0.93 -13.81 -5.70
CA TYR A 268 -0.45 -14.94 -6.49
C TYR A 268 -0.78 -14.78 -7.97
N ASP A 269 -1.82 -14.04 -8.35
CA ASP A 269 -2.18 -13.82 -9.76
C ASP A 269 -1.12 -12.95 -10.49
N LEU A 270 -0.22 -12.28 -9.75
CA LEU A 270 0.95 -11.60 -10.33
C LEU A 270 2.08 -12.57 -10.72
N ALA A 271 2.02 -13.83 -10.27
CA ALA A 271 3.05 -14.81 -10.58
C ALA A 271 2.85 -15.37 -11.98
N ALA A 272 3.95 -15.64 -12.69
CA ALA A 272 3.94 -16.31 -14.00
C ALA A 272 3.34 -17.72 -13.92
N ASN A 273 3.54 -18.40 -12.79
CA ASN A 273 3.01 -19.74 -12.51
C ASN A 273 2.35 -19.74 -11.13
N PRO A 274 1.12 -19.21 -11.02
CA PRO A 274 0.44 -19.15 -9.73
C PRO A 274 0.15 -20.57 -9.22
N PRO A 275 0.29 -20.83 -7.91
CA PRO A 275 -0.15 -22.07 -7.31
C PRO A 275 -1.67 -22.18 -7.47
N SER A 276 -2.17 -23.42 -7.51
CA SER A 276 -3.60 -23.70 -7.50
C SER A 276 -4.27 -22.98 -6.31
N ALA A 277 -5.53 -22.56 -6.45
CA ALA A 277 -6.24 -21.84 -5.40
C ALA A 277 -6.15 -22.56 -4.04
N SER A 278 -6.36 -23.88 -4.02
CA SER A 278 -6.22 -24.71 -2.81
C SER A 278 -4.83 -24.71 -2.18
N SER A 279 -3.77 -24.40 -2.93
CA SER A 279 -2.39 -24.42 -2.45
C SER A 279 -1.85 -23.04 -2.07
N ARG A 280 -2.63 -21.96 -2.24
CA ARG A 280 -2.22 -20.59 -1.90
C ARG A 280 -2.06 -20.45 -0.40
N LEU A 281 -1.00 -19.77 0.02
CA LEU A 281 -0.73 -19.49 1.43
C LEU A 281 -1.22 -18.07 1.75
N VAL A 282 -1.85 -17.91 2.91
CA VAL A 282 -2.33 -16.62 3.41
C VAL A 282 -1.56 -16.21 4.66
N PRO A 283 -1.38 -14.90 4.90
CA PRO A 283 -0.72 -14.41 6.10
C PRO A 283 -1.56 -14.72 7.33
N ILE A 284 -0.90 -15.22 8.38
CA ILE A 284 -1.47 -15.53 9.67
C ILE A 284 -0.57 -14.93 10.75
N PRO A 285 -1.13 -14.17 11.70
CA PRO A 285 -0.33 -13.59 12.75
C PRO A 285 0.22 -14.64 13.71
N GLY A 286 1.34 -14.28 14.32
CA GLY A 286 1.96 -15.04 15.39
C GLY A 286 3.17 -15.85 14.95
N ALA A 287 3.87 -16.37 15.95
CA ALA A 287 5.13 -17.05 15.75
C ALA A 287 4.99 -18.37 14.99
N ALA A 288 6.11 -18.81 14.40
CA ALA A 288 6.25 -20.19 13.98
C ALA A 288 6.02 -21.13 15.18
N PRO A 289 5.36 -22.30 14.99
CA PRO A 289 5.12 -23.24 16.07
C PRO A 289 6.39 -23.59 16.84
N GLY A 290 6.33 -23.56 18.17
CA GLY A 290 7.48 -23.87 19.04
C GLY A 290 8.54 -22.76 19.12
N THR A 291 8.30 -21.59 18.53
CA THR A 291 9.20 -20.43 18.62
C THR A 291 8.58 -19.34 19.48
N THR A 292 9.38 -18.77 20.37
CA THR A 292 9.02 -17.57 21.15
C THR A 292 9.95 -16.44 20.73
N TYR A 293 9.37 -15.26 20.48
CA TYR A 293 10.12 -14.05 20.15
C TYR A 293 10.02 -13.04 21.28
N SER A 294 11.05 -12.21 21.45
CA SER A 294 10.96 -11.05 22.33
C SER A 294 9.85 -10.14 21.86
N GLN A 295 8.98 -9.75 22.80
CA GLN A 295 7.92 -8.79 22.55
C GLN A 295 8.54 -7.40 22.35
N VAL A 296 8.12 -6.72 21.29
CA VAL A 296 8.49 -5.33 21.00
C VAL A 296 7.21 -4.52 20.95
N THR A 297 7.08 -3.58 21.86
CA THR A 297 5.95 -2.66 21.87
C THR A 297 6.03 -1.76 20.64
N TRP A 298 4.93 -1.65 19.92
CA TRP A 298 4.89 -0.93 18.67
C TRP A 298 5.36 0.52 18.80
N SER A 299 4.95 1.20 19.88
CA SER A 299 5.32 2.60 20.16
C SER A 299 6.80 2.78 20.50
N SER A 300 7.53 1.72 20.90
CA SER A 300 8.97 1.84 21.20
C SER A 300 9.82 1.98 19.94
N ILE A 301 9.29 1.55 18.78
CA ILE A 301 9.97 1.67 17.48
C ILE A 301 9.26 2.62 16.51
N HIS A 302 8.07 3.12 16.87
CA HIS A 302 7.30 4.14 16.15
C HIS A 302 7.02 5.34 17.09
N PRO A 303 7.99 6.25 17.29
CA PRO A 303 7.76 7.43 18.11
C PRO A 303 6.70 8.32 17.44
N ALA A 304 5.73 8.79 18.23
CA ALA A 304 4.61 9.61 17.73
C ALA A 304 5.05 10.89 17.00
N SER A 305 6.22 11.45 17.34
CA SER A 305 6.80 12.63 16.69
C SER A 305 7.35 12.36 15.28
N THR A 306 7.52 11.10 14.88
CA THR A 306 8.24 10.72 13.65
C THR A 306 7.31 10.28 12.51
N LEU A 307 6.04 9.96 12.80
CA LEU A 307 5.09 9.40 11.83
C LEU A 307 3.79 10.17 11.77
N TRP A 308 3.84 11.48 11.97
CA TRP A 308 2.65 12.27 11.76
C TRP A 308 2.43 12.49 10.26
N SER A 309 1.23 12.16 9.79
CA SER A 309 0.73 12.60 8.49
C SER A 309 -0.63 13.25 8.67
N SER A 310 -0.75 14.50 8.23
CA SER A 310 -2.02 15.25 8.32
C SER A 310 -3.06 14.63 7.41
N LEU A 311 -2.66 14.19 6.22
CA LEU A 311 -3.48 13.45 5.28
C LEU A 311 -3.98 12.13 5.86
N LEU A 312 -3.09 11.24 6.34
CA LEU A 312 -3.52 9.94 6.90
C LEU A 312 -4.44 10.13 8.11
N ASN A 313 -4.17 11.12 8.96
CA ASN A 313 -5.03 11.46 10.07
C ASN A 313 -6.42 11.94 9.62
N ALA A 314 -6.50 12.82 8.62
CA ALA A 314 -7.77 13.27 8.06
C ALA A 314 -8.57 12.13 7.40
N LEU A 315 -7.88 11.16 6.81
CA LEU A 315 -8.46 9.94 6.25
C LEU A 315 -8.86 8.90 7.30
N ARG A 316 -8.54 9.13 8.59
CA ARG A 316 -8.75 8.16 9.69
C ARG A 316 -7.98 6.85 9.50
N LEU A 317 -6.86 6.93 8.78
CA LEU A 317 -5.90 5.86 8.52
C LEU A 317 -4.58 6.12 9.27
N ASN A 318 -4.66 6.89 10.37
CA ASN A 318 -3.50 7.23 11.17
C ASN A 318 -2.82 5.99 11.72
N VAL A 319 -1.55 6.14 12.08
CA VAL A 319 -0.63 5.08 12.46
C VAL A 319 -1.08 4.23 13.68
N ASP A 320 -2.09 4.69 14.42
CA ASP A 320 -2.70 3.93 15.52
C ASP A 320 -3.91 3.07 15.10
N ARG A 321 -4.31 3.15 13.84
CA ARG A 321 -5.38 2.35 13.23
C ARG A 321 -4.87 1.86 11.88
N SER A 322 -4.18 0.74 11.91
CA SER A 322 -3.69 0.13 10.69
C SER A 322 -4.87 -0.22 9.76
N PRO A 323 -4.68 -0.16 8.44
CA PRO A 323 -5.63 -0.75 7.49
C PRO A 323 -5.90 -2.24 7.78
N TRP A 324 -5.00 -2.91 8.51
CA TRP A 324 -5.22 -4.26 9.02
C TRP A 324 -6.34 -4.32 10.08
N GLU A 325 -6.33 -3.39 11.03
CA GLU A 325 -7.36 -3.23 12.06
C GLU A 325 -8.69 -2.71 11.48
N ILE A 326 -8.64 -1.92 10.40
CA ILE A 326 -9.82 -1.31 9.76
C ILE A 326 -10.46 -2.23 8.70
N ALA A 327 -9.67 -2.92 7.87
CA ALA A 327 -10.14 -3.59 6.66
C ALA A 327 -9.83 -5.10 6.58
N LEU A 328 -8.86 -5.63 7.34
CA LEU A 328 -8.43 -7.02 7.23
C LEU A 328 -8.84 -7.92 8.38
N CYS A 329 -9.82 -7.44 9.17
CA CYS A 329 -10.53 -8.23 10.16
C CYS A 329 -9.57 -8.61 11.29
N PRO A 330 -9.66 -7.98 12.48
CA PRO A 330 -8.85 -8.47 13.59
C PRO A 330 -9.13 -9.97 13.75
N PRO A 331 -8.11 -10.82 13.94
CA PRO A 331 -8.37 -12.20 14.29
C PRO A 331 -9.37 -12.17 15.45
N LEU A 332 -10.46 -12.95 15.33
CA LEU A 332 -11.30 -13.21 16.49
C LEU A 332 -10.36 -13.63 17.62
N GLU A 333 -10.42 -12.95 18.75
CA GLU A 333 -9.64 -13.35 19.93
C GLU A 333 -9.86 -14.86 20.16
N PRO A 334 -8.80 -15.62 20.46
CA PRO A 334 -8.93 -17.05 20.73
C PRO A 334 -9.83 -17.33 21.93
#